data_AF-A0A7L0C0G8-F1
#
_entry.id   AF-A0A7L0C0G8-F1
#
_cell.length_a   1.000
_cell.length_b   1.000
_cell.length_c   1.000
_cell.angle_alpha   90.00
_cell.angle_beta   90.00
_cell.angle_gamma   90.00
#
_symmetry.space_group_name_H-M   'P 1'
#
loop_
_entity.id
_entity.type
_entity.pdbx_description
1 polymer ?
#
loop_
_entity_poly.entity_id
_entity_poly.type
_entity_poly.pdbx_seq_one_letter_code
_entity_poly.pdbx_strand_id
1 'polypeptide(L)'
;RRRPPVREVLFFPSRPSCTEALLAEAAGLRTTARPCPCPLPRVDSSLSRLLRHLLSARRSLEICLFAFSSPQLGRAVQLLHRRGVRVRIVTDAQYMGLPGSQIGLLRHAGIQVRHDQEDGYMHHKFAVVDRRMLITGSLNWTTQAIQNNRENVLVVEDAEYVKPFLDEFERIWEEYNPINYRFF
;
A
#
# COMPACT_ATOMS: atom_id res chain seq x y z
N ARG A 1 15.83 19.00 -15.51
CA ARG A 1 16.79 18.13 -14.79
C ARG A 1 16.03 16.89 -14.33
N ARG A 2 16.49 15.66 -14.65
CA ARG A 2 15.84 14.43 -14.15
C ARG A 2 16.10 14.35 -12.63
N ARG A 3 15.04 14.07 -11.84
CA ARG A 3 15.16 13.84 -10.40
C ARG A 3 16.01 12.57 -10.18
N PRO A 4 16.91 12.54 -9.18
CA PRO A 4 17.67 11.32 -8.89
C PRO A 4 16.72 10.18 -8.50
N PRO A 5 17.07 8.91 -8.82
CA PRO A 5 16.28 7.76 -8.44
C PRO A 5 16.18 7.63 -6.92
N VAL A 6 14.99 7.25 -6.43
CA VAL A 6 14.75 7.04 -4.98
C VAL A 6 15.47 5.77 -4.51
N ARG A 7 16.22 5.88 -3.41
CA ARG A 7 16.83 4.76 -2.68
C ARG A 7 16.77 5.08 -1.19
N GLU A 8 15.85 4.45 -0.48
CA GLU A 8 15.49 4.84 0.88
C GLU A 8 15.12 3.62 1.71
N VAL A 9 15.47 3.65 2.99
CA VAL A 9 15.01 2.67 3.98
C VAL A 9 14.22 3.39 5.06
N LEU A 10 13.04 2.87 5.37
CA LEU A 10 12.17 3.31 6.45
C LEU A 10 12.22 2.26 7.54
N PHE A 11 12.52 2.69 8.77
CA PHE A 11 12.48 1.83 9.95
C PHE A 11 11.27 2.18 10.81
N PHE A 12 10.67 1.16 11.41
CA PHE A 12 9.53 1.25 12.32
C PHE A 12 9.98 0.77 13.72
N PRO A 13 9.33 1.20 14.81
CA PRO A 13 8.03 1.87 14.88
C PRO A 13 8.05 3.32 14.37
N SER A 14 7.03 3.68 13.60
CA SER A 14 6.83 5.06 13.15
C SER A 14 6.31 5.90 14.30
N ARG A 15 6.93 7.05 14.57
CA ARG A 15 6.39 8.01 15.54
C ARG A 15 4.97 8.45 15.14
N PRO A 16 4.01 8.52 16.09
CA PRO A 16 2.68 9.08 15.82
C PRO A 16 2.81 10.51 15.27
N SER A 17 2.19 10.77 14.11
CA SER A 17 2.24 12.05 13.42
C SER A 17 0.95 12.29 12.63
N CYS A 18 0.61 13.57 12.45
CA CYS A 18 -0.56 13.94 11.67
C CYS A 18 -0.34 13.64 10.18
N THR A 19 -1.26 12.89 9.56
CA THR A 19 -1.25 12.57 8.12
C THR A 19 -2.40 13.23 7.35
N GLU A 20 -3.27 13.97 8.04
CA GLU A 20 -4.48 14.55 7.43
C GLU A 20 -4.17 15.56 6.34
N ALA A 21 -3.14 16.41 6.50
CA ALA A 21 -2.76 17.37 5.47
C ALA A 21 -2.32 16.66 4.18
N LEU A 22 -1.51 15.61 4.31
CA LEU A 22 -1.03 14.79 3.20
C LEU A 22 -2.18 14.07 2.48
N LEU A 23 -3.12 13.49 3.23
CA LEU A 23 -4.28 12.79 2.68
C LEU A 23 -5.31 13.76 2.08
N ALA A 24 -5.46 14.96 2.64
CA ALA A 24 -6.36 16.00 2.12
C ALA A 24 -5.82 16.63 0.82
N GLU A 25 -4.53 16.96 0.79
CA GLU A 25 -3.83 17.35 -0.45
C GLU A 25 -4.01 16.25 -1.50
N ALA A 26 -3.88 14.98 -1.08
CA ALA A 26 -4.09 13.88 -1.99
C ALA A 26 -5.54 13.78 -2.51
N ALA A 27 -6.52 14.14 -1.69
CA ALA A 27 -7.92 14.20 -2.13
C ALA A 27 -8.24 15.37 -3.08
N GLY A 28 -7.27 16.26 -3.39
CA GLY A 28 -7.52 17.48 -4.16
C GLY A 28 -8.29 18.54 -3.38
N LEU A 29 -8.42 18.39 -2.06
CA LEU A 29 -9.01 19.39 -1.20
C LEU A 29 -8.00 20.53 -1.05
N ARG A 30 -8.41 21.75 -1.41
CA ARG A 30 -7.63 22.95 -1.05
C ARG A 30 -7.50 22.93 0.47
N THR A 31 -6.27 22.82 0.97
CA THR A 31 -6.00 22.99 2.40
C THR A 31 -6.49 24.38 2.76
N THR A 32 -7.68 24.49 3.36
CA THR A 32 -8.10 25.73 3.97
C THR A 32 -7.01 26.10 4.98
N ALA A 33 -6.71 27.38 5.12
CA ALA A 33 -5.58 27.87 5.93
C ALA A 33 -5.59 27.44 7.41
N ARG A 34 -6.62 26.68 7.86
CA ARG A 34 -6.72 26.14 9.20
C ARG A 34 -6.02 24.78 9.30
N PRO A 35 -4.98 24.67 10.14
CA PRO A 35 -4.30 23.42 10.39
C PRO A 35 -5.28 22.39 11.00
N CYS A 36 -5.18 21.11 10.61
CA CYS A 36 -5.93 19.99 11.23
C CYS A 36 -5.96 20.10 12.78
N PRO A 37 -7.11 20.05 13.46
CA PRO A 37 -7.18 20.32 14.90
C PRO A 37 -6.63 19.19 15.78
N CYS A 38 -6.12 18.09 15.21
CA CYS A 38 -5.64 16.95 15.99
C CYS A 38 -4.38 17.30 16.82
N PRO A 39 -4.17 16.64 17.97
CA PRO A 39 -3.02 16.90 18.85
C PRO A 39 -1.69 16.30 18.33
N LEU A 40 -1.72 15.55 17.22
CA LEU A 40 -0.53 14.86 16.71
C LEU A 40 0.48 15.84 16.09
N PRO A 41 1.79 15.60 16.29
CA PRO A 41 2.83 16.45 15.73
C PRO A 41 2.81 16.39 14.19
N ARG A 42 3.12 17.53 13.56
CA ARG A 42 3.23 17.66 12.09
C ARG A 42 4.67 17.48 11.65
N VAL A 43 5.22 16.32 11.97
CA VAL A 43 6.60 15.98 11.64
C VAL A 43 6.62 14.81 10.67
N ASP A 44 7.68 14.72 9.89
CA ASP A 44 7.90 13.56 9.05
C ASP A 44 8.13 12.31 9.90
N SER A 45 7.50 11.22 9.48
CA SER A 45 7.60 9.90 10.10
C SER A 45 7.77 8.84 9.02
N SER A 46 8.12 7.62 9.41
CA SER A 46 8.20 6.50 8.47
C SER A 46 6.85 6.26 7.78
N LEU A 47 5.73 6.42 8.49
CA LEU A 47 4.39 6.35 7.91
C LEU A 47 4.13 7.49 6.91
N SER A 48 4.46 8.75 7.23
CA SER A 48 4.22 9.87 6.29
C SER A 48 5.08 9.74 5.02
N ARG A 49 6.31 9.24 5.16
CA ARG A 49 7.22 8.95 4.04
C ARG A 49 6.67 7.83 3.14
N LEU A 50 6.24 6.72 3.73
CA LEU A 50 5.59 5.62 3.00
C LEU A 50 4.34 6.11 2.25
N LEU A 51 3.48 6.89 2.91
CA LEU A 51 2.30 7.48 2.28
C LEU A 51 2.67 8.37 1.10
N ARG A 52 3.71 9.22 1.21
CA ARG A 52 4.17 10.07 0.11
C ARG A 52 4.60 9.27 -1.12
N HIS A 53 5.29 8.16 -0.92
CA HIS A 53 5.70 7.28 -2.03
C HIS A 53 4.51 6.62 -2.71
N LEU A 54 3.55 6.09 -1.95
CA LEU A 54 2.31 5.54 -2.50
C LEU A 54 1.50 6.59 -3.25
N LEU A 55 1.27 7.75 -2.62
CA LEU A 55 0.47 8.85 -3.18
C LEU A 55 1.11 9.52 -4.42
N SER A 56 2.38 9.19 -4.72
CA SER A 56 3.07 9.61 -5.93
C SER A 56 2.63 8.85 -7.18
N ALA A 57 1.89 7.74 -7.04
CA ALA A 57 1.37 6.96 -8.16
C ALA A 57 0.49 7.80 -9.10
N ARG A 58 0.64 7.56 -10.41
CA ARG A 58 -0.08 8.27 -11.48
C ARG A 58 -0.79 7.35 -12.46
N ARG A 59 -0.35 6.09 -12.58
CA ARG A 59 -0.80 5.13 -13.60
C ARG A 59 -1.21 3.80 -13.00
N SER A 60 -0.34 3.19 -12.19
CA SER A 60 -0.62 1.89 -11.59
C SER A 60 -0.11 1.78 -10.15
N LEU A 61 -0.77 0.90 -9.41
CA LEU A 61 -0.36 0.47 -8.09
C LEU A 61 -0.70 -1.01 -7.94
N GLU A 62 0.33 -1.84 -7.94
CA GLU A 62 0.25 -3.26 -7.64
C GLU A 62 0.62 -3.46 -6.16
N ILE A 63 -0.23 -4.12 -5.37
CA ILE A 63 -0.01 -4.35 -3.94
C ILE A 63 -0.08 -5.85 -3.66
N CYS A 64 0.96 -6.40 -3.06
CA CYS A 64 1.03 -7.79 -2.61
C CYS A 64 1.33 -7.81 -1.11
N LEU A 65 0.29 -7.96 -0.29
CA LEU A 65 0.39 -7.88 1.18
C LEU A 65 -0.28 -9.05 1.88
N PHE A 66 0.46 -9.69 2.78
CA PHE A 66 -0.09 -10.67 3.71
C PHE A 66 -1.26 -10.09 4.53
N ALA A 67 -1.03 -8.97 5.22
CA ALA A 67 -2.03 -8.35 6.08
C ALA A 67 -2.17 -6.84 5.83
N PHE A 68 -3.42 -6.37 5.65
CA PHE A 68 -3.72 -4.96 5.40
C PHE A 68 -4.95 -4.47 6.20
N SER A 69 -4.69 -3.78 7.32
CA SER A 69 -5.72 -3.22 8.21
C SER A 69 -5.51 -1.74 8.60
N SER A 70 -4.43 -1.08 8.15
CA SER A 70 -4.19 0.34 8.44
C SER A 70 -5.18 1.26 7.72
N PRO A 71 -5.98 2.06 8.44
CA PRO A 71 -6.92 3.00 7.82
C PRO A 71 -6.24 4.10 7.01
N GLN A 72 -5.07 4.58 7.44
CA GLN A 72 -4.33 5.64 6.73
C GLN A 72 -3.84 5.15 5.36
N LEU A 73 -3.28 3.93 5.31
CA LEU A 73 -2.85 3.32 4.06
C LEU A 73 -4.06 2.93 3.18
N GLY A 74 -5.13 2.41 3.79
CA GLY A 74 -6.39 2.13 3.08
C GLY A 74 -6.97 3.37 2.40
N ARG A 75 -7.03 4.50 3.12
CA ARG A 75 -7.47 5.80 2.57
C ARG A 75 -6.57 6.27 1.44
N ALA A 76 -5.25 6.13 1.54
CA ALA A 76 -4.34 6.48 0.46
C ALA A 76 -4.61 5.68 -0.82
N VAL A 77 -4.82 4.36 -0.69
CA VAL A 77 -5.14 3.48 -1.82
C VAL A 77 -6.48 3.84 -2.45
N GLN A 78 -7.52 4.09 -1.63
CA GLN A 78 -8.82 4.57 -2.12
C GLN A 78 -8.71 5.90 -2.88
N LEU A 79 -7.92 6.85 -2.38
CA LEU A 79 -7.70 8.13 -3.06
C LEU A 79 -7.01 7.96 -4.40
N LEU A 80 -6.03 7.06 -4.51
CA LEU A 80 -5.37 6.73 -5.77
C LEU A 80 -6.34 6.13 -6.77
N HIS A 81 -7.16 5.17 -6.34
CA HIS A 81 -8.19 4.58 -7.19
C HIS A 81 -9.19 5.63 -7.70
N ARG A 82 -9.67 6.52 -6.82
CA ARG A 82 -10.57 7.63 -7.19
C ARG A 82 -9.96 8.62 -8.18
N ARG A 83 -8.64 8.76 -8.22
CA ARG A 83 -7.91 9.57 -9.20
C ARG A 83 -7.73 8.87 -10.55
N GLY A 84 -8.18 7.63 -10.71
CA GLY A 84 -8.04 6.84 -11.93
C GLY A 84 -6.74 6.03 -12.00
N VAL A 85 -5.98 5.90 -10.91
CA VAL A 85 -4.83 4.98 -10.87
C VAL A 85 -5.36 3.54 -10.89
N ARG A 86 -4.80 2.69 -11.77
CA ARG A 86 -5.13 1.26 -11.80
C ARG A 86 -4.56 0.59 -10.56
N VAL A 87 -5.41 0.26 -9.59
CA VAL A 87 -5.01 -0.45 -8.37
C VAL A 87 -5.38 -1.93 -8.49
N ARG A 88 -4.42 -2.82 -8.18
CA ARG A 88 -4.62 -4.26 -8.05
C ARG A 88 -4.01 -4.75 -6.75
N ILE A 89 -4.73 -5.62 -6.04
CA ILE A 89 -4.30 -6.12 -4.73
C ILE A 89 -4.32 -7.64 -4.70
N VAL A 90 -3.21 -8.24 -4.33
CA VAL A 90 -3.12 -9.64 -3.90
C VAL A 90 -2.96 -9.65 -2.39
N THR A 91 -3.74 -10.47 -1.70
CA THR A 91 -3.68 -10.61 -0.24
C THR A 91 -3.86 -12.06 0.19
N ASP A 92 -3.64 -12.33 1.47
CA ASP A 92 -3.88 -13.66 2.04
C ASP A 92 -5.39 -13.86 2.33
N ALA A 93 -5.91 -15.06 2.06
CA ALA A 93 -7.32 -15.42 2.16
C ALA A 93 -7.89 -15.16 3.55
N GLN A 94 -7.07 -15.33 4.60
CA GLN A 94 -7.48 -15.08 5.98
C GLN A 94 -7.88 -13.61 6.22
N TYR A 95 -7.37 -12.67 5.41
CA TYR A 95 -7.64 -11.24 5.54
C TYR A 95 -8.78 -10.73 4.64
N MET A 96 -9.40 -11.60 3.84
CA MET A 96 -10.53 -11.24 2.99
C MET A 96 -11.82 -10.94 3.79
N GLY A 97 -12.00 -11.61 4.93
CA GLY A 97 -13.18 -11.49 5.79
C GLY A 97 -12.90 -11.01 7.21
N LEU A 98 -11.64 -10.76 7.56
CA LEU A 98 -11.26 -10.39 8.93
C LEU A 98 -11.83 -9.01 9.32
N PRO A 99 -12.53 -8.88 10.46
CA PRO A 99 -12.96 -7.58 10.99
C PRO A 99 -11.80 -6.60 11.12
N GLY A 100 -11.98 -5.38 10.60
CA GLY A 100 -10.94 -4.34 10.59
C GLY A 100 -9.94 -4.42 9.42
N SER A 101 -9.99 -5.48 8.60
CA SER A 101 -9.27 -5.51 7.32
C SER A 101 -9.75 -4.39 6.39
N GLN A 102 -8.82 -3.74 5.70
CA GLN A 102 -9.17 -2.73 4.68
C GLN A 102 -9.60 -3.38 3.36
N ILE A 103 -9.32 -4.68 3.17
CA ILE A 103 -9.55 -5.39 1.91
C ILE A 103 -11.03 -5.35 1.49
N GLY A 104 -11.96 -5.60 2.42
CA GLY A 104 -13.40 -5.53 2.13
C GLY A 104 -13.86 -4.15 1.66
N LEU A 105 -13.36 -3.09 2.31
CA LEU A 105 -13.67 -1.70 1.93
C LEU A 105 -13.09 -1.33 0.57
N LEU A 106 -11.87 -1.77 0.27
CA LEU A 106 -11.21 -1.53 -1.02
C LEU A 106 -11.94 -2.26 -2.15
N ARG A 107 -12.33 -3.52 -1.92
CA ARG A 107 -13.13 -4.31 -2.88
C ARG A 107 -14.49 -3.66 -3.13
N HIS A 108 -15.18 -3.22 -2.08
CA HIS A 108 -16.45 -2.51 -2.21
C HIS A 108 -16.32 -1.20 -2.99
N ALA A 109 -15.16 -0.52 -2.91
CA ALA A 109 -14.86 0.66 -3.70
C ALA A 109 -14.54 0.38 -5.19
N GLY A 110 -14.60 -0.87 -5.64
CA GLY A 110 -14.34 -1.26 -7.04
C GLY A 110 -12.89 -1.62 -7.35
N ILE A 111 -12.02 -1.70 -6.33
CA ILE A 111 -10.62 -2.12 -6.52
C ILE A 111 -10.59 -3.64 -6.72
N GLN A 112 -9.83 -4.08 -7.73
CA GLN A 112 -9.64 -5.51 -7.99
C GLN A 112 -8.76 -6.12 -6.92
N VAL A 113 -9.29 -7.15 -6.25
CA VAL A 113 -8.58 -7.92 -5.22
C VAL A 113 -8.61 -9.40 -5.61
N ARG A 114 -7.46 -10.07 -5.51
CA ARG A 114 -7.32 -11.53 -5.59
C ARG A 114 -6.65 -12.03 -4.30
N HIS A 115 -6.84 -13.30 -3.97
CA HIS A 115 -6.27 -13.92 -2.79
C HIS A 115 -5.87 -15.37 -3.07
N ASP A 116 -5.03 -15.95 -2.22
CA ASP A 116 -4.62 -17.35 -2.30
C ASP A 116 -5.76 -18.34 -2.00
N GLN A 117 -5.46 -19.63 -2.13
CA GLN A 117 -6.41 -20.74 -1.95
C GLN A 117 -6.20 -21.51 -0.63
N GLU A 118 -5.60 -20.89 0.39
CA GLU A 118 -5.38 -21.48 1.73
C GLU A 118 -4.32 -22.61 1.79
N ASP A 119 -3.74 -23.02 0.66
CA ASP A 119 -2.61 -23.98 0.56
C ASP A 119 -1.24 -23.30 0.84
N GLY A 120 -1.16 -22.60 1.98
CA GLY A 120 0.02 -21.84 2.41
C GLY A 120 -0.17 -20.33 2.32
N TYR A 121 0.70 -19.58 3.00
CA TYR A 121 0.49 -18.13 3.16
C TYR A 121 0.97 -17.31 1.97
N MET A 122 0.15 -16.35 1.55
CA MET A 122 0.60 -15.25 0.69
C MET A 122 1.38 -14.24 1.54
N HIS A 123 2.62 -14.58 1.90
CA HIS A 123 3.37 -13.87 2.93
C HIS A 123 4.21 -12.68 2.41
N HIS A 124 4.05 -12.26 1.14
CA HIS A 124 4.73 -11.08 0.62
C HIS A 124 4.27 -9.79 1.32
N LYS A 125 5.17 -8.80 1.40
CA LYS A 125 4.83 -7.42 1.76
C LYS A 125 5.51 -6.42 0.82
N PHE A 126 4.95 -6.25 -0.37
CA PHE A 126 5.44 -5.26 -1.32
C PHE A 126 4.34 -4.52 -2.06
N ALA A 127 4.70 -3.38 -2.64
CA ALA A 127 3.92 -2.65 -3.62
C ALA A 127 4.83 -2.15 -4.74
N VAL A 128 4.31 -2.11 -5.97
CA VAL A 128 4.97 -1.51 -7.13
C VAL A 128 4.17 -0.30 -7.57
N VAL A 129 4.81 0.87 -7.54
CA VAL A 129 4.23 2.14 -7.96
C VAL A 129 4.65 2.44 -9.39
N ASP A 130 3.65 2.62 -10.27
CA ASP A 130 3.81 2.99 -11.68
C ASP A 130 4.83 2.13 -12.45
N ARG A 131 4.97 0.85 -12.07
CA ARG A 131 5.94 -0.11 -12.66
C ARG A 131 7.39 0.40 -12.64
N ARG A 132 7.74 1.34 -11.75
CA ARG A 132 9.07 1.98 -11.67
C ARG A 132 9.68 2.04 -10.27
N MET A 133 8.87 1.92 -9.23
CA MET A 133 9.31 2.03 -7.85
C MET A 133 8.79 0.84 -7.06
N LEU A 134 9.70 0.13 -6.41
CA LEU A 134 9.41 -0.96 -5.51
C LEU A 134 9.38 -0.43 -4.06
N ILE A 135 8.35 -0.80 -3.33
CA ILE A 135 8.23 -0.64 -1.89
C ILE A 135 8.14 -2.05 -1.31
N THR A 136 9.11 -2.51 -0.52
CA THR A 136 9.14 -3.91 -0.02
C THR A 136 9.79 -4.00 1.35
N GLY A 137 9.41 -4.97 2.18
CA GLY A 137 10.06 -5.17 3.47
C GLY A 137 9.36 -6.18 4.36
N SER A 138 9.56 -6.06 5.67
CA SER A 138 8.93 -6.93 6.67
C SER A 138 7.53 -6.46 7.08
N LEU A 139 7.22 -5.18 6.87
CA LEU A 139 6.04 -4.50 7.38
C LEU A 139 4.74 -5.01 6.76
N ASN A 140 3.92 -5.70 7.57
CA ASN A 140 2.48 -5.81 7.33
C ASN A 140 1.81 -4.44 7.49
N TRP A 141 0.85 -4.09 6.63
CA TRP A 141 0.20 -2.77 6.64
C TRP A 141 -0.91 -2.71 7.68
N THR A 142 -0.53 -2.86 8.94
CA THR A 142 -1.41 -2.84 10.11
C THR A 142 -0.98 -1.73 11.07
N THR A 143 -1.93 -1.13 11.78
CA THR A 143 -1.61 -0.09 12.78
C THR A 143 -0.64 -0.62 13.84
N GLN A 144 -0.81 -1.88 14.26
CA GLN A 144 0.08 -2.54 15.22
C GLN A 144 1.52 -2.59 14.73
N ALA A 145 1.76 -3.10 13.52
CA ALA A 145 3.12 -3.21 12.99
C ALA A 145 3.75 -1.83 12.76
N ILE A 146 2.97 -0.86 12.28
CA ILE A 146 3.45 0.50 12.02
C ILE A 146 3.88 1.22 13.30
N GLN A 147 3.15 1.05 14.41
CA GLN A 147 3.37 1.85 15.63
C GLN A 147 4.19 1.13 16.69
N ASN A 148 4.25 -0.20 16.67
CA ASN A 148 4.79 -0.97 17.79
C ASN A 148 5.90 -1.95 17.40
N ASN A 149 5.96 -2.41 16.16
CA ASN A 149 6.94 -3.42 15.75
C ASN A 149 8.23 -2.81 15.19
N ARG A 150 9.33 -3.55 15.34
CA ARG A 150 10.57 -3.28 14.61
C ARG A 150 10.44 -3.86 13.21
N GLU A 151 10.24 -2.98 12.23
CA GLU A 151 10.04 -3.36 10.83
C GLU A 151 10.95 -2.52 9.93
N ASN A 152 11.23 -3.02 8.74
CA ASN A 152 11.90 -2.27 7.68
C ASN A 152 11.04 -2.22 6.41
N VAL A 153 11.17 -1.13 5.66
CA VAL A 153 10.63 -0.97 4.31
C VAL A 153 11.70 -0.30 3.44
N LEU A 154 12.09 -0.97 2.36
CA LEU A 154 12.91 -0.43 1.28
C LEU A 154 12.01 0.26 0.25
N VAL A 155 12.42 1.44 -0.20
CA VAL A 155 11.80 2.15 -1.32
C VAL A 155 12.88 2.41 -2.37
N VAL A 156 12.73 1.81 -3.54
CA VAL A 156 13.79 1.77 -4.56
C VAL A 156 13.20 1.99 -5.95
N GLU A 157 13.74 2.97 -6.67
CA GLU A 157 13.55 3.15 -8.12
C GLU A 157 14.74 2.54 -8.86
N ASP A 158 14.64 1.25 -9.16
CA ASP A 158 15.68 0.50 -9.85
C ASP A 158 15.06 -0.66 -10.63
N ALA A 159 15.26 -0.67 -11.94
CA ALA A 159 14.60 -1.61 -12.83
C ALA A 159 15.00 -3.07 -12.56
N GLU A 160 16.22 -3.29 -12.05
CA GLU A 160 16.72 -4.64 -11.74
C GLU A 160 15.94 -5.28 -10.59
N TYR A 161 15.44 -4.47 -9.64
CA TYR A 161 14.59 -4.94 -8.55
C TYR A 161 13.10 -4.86 -8.89
N VAL A 162 12.67 -3.82 -9.59
CA VAL A 162 11.25 -3.63 -9.91
C VAL A 162 10.72 -4.71 -10.84
N LYS A 163 11.49 -5.11 -11.86
CA LYS A 163 11.02 -6.07 -12.86
C LYS A 163 10.69 -7.45 -12.25
N PRO A 164 11.57 -8.11 -11.48
CA PRO A 164 11.25 -9.43 -10.90
C PRO A 164 10.05 -9.40 -9.94
N PHE A 165 9.90 -8.36 -9.12
CA PHE A 165 8.74 -8.22 -8.22
C PHE A 165 7.44 -8.02 -8.98
N LEU A 166 7.49 -7.28 -10.08
CA LEU A 166 6.33 -7.08 -10.94
C LEU A 166 5.98 -8.36 -11.70
N ASP A 167 6.97 -9.08 -12.23
CA ASP A 167 6.75 -10.37 -12.88
C ASP A 167 6.12 -11.38 -11.91
N GLU A 168 6.60 -11.44 -10.66
CA GLU A 168 6.01 -12.27 -9.61
C GLU A 168 4.59 -11.83 -9.26
N PHE A 169 4.32 -10.53 -9.18
CA PHE A 169 2.96 -10.03 -9.01
C PHE A 169 2.03 -10.50 -10.13
N GLU A 170 2.44 -10.37 -11.40
CA GLU A 170 1.61 -10.81 -12.53
C GLU A 170 1.40 -12.34 -12.53
N ARG A 171 2.42 -13.11 -12.14
CA ARG A 171 2.32 -14.57 -12.00
C ARG A 171 1.29 -14.96 -10.94
N ILE A 172 1.40 -14.42 -9.73
CA ILE A 172 0.44 -14.67 -8.64
C ILE A 172 -0.94 -14.14 -9.02
N TRP A 173 -1.01 -12.98 -9.68
CA TRP A 173 -2.26 -12.41 -10.14
C TRP A 173 -3.00 -13.41 -11.02
N GLU A 174 -2.37 -13.95 -12.06
CA GLU A 174 -3.00 -14.94 -12.95
C GLU A 174 -3.27 -16.29 -12.28
N GLU A 175 -2.39 -16.75 -11.38
CA GLU A 175 -2.65 -17.94 -10.57
C GLU A 175 -3.95 -17.81 -9.78
N TYR A 176 -4.18 -16.64 -9.18
CA TYR A 176 -5.36 -16.35 -8.36
C TYR A 176 -6.53 -15.75 -9.15
N ASN A 177 -6.56 -15.97 -10.47
CA ASN A 177 -7.64 -15.50 -11.31
C ASN A 177 -8.94 -16.25 -10.97
N PRO A 178 -10.04 -15.54 -10.59
CA PRO A 178 -11.29 -16.19 -10.23
C PRO A 178 -11.89 -17.13 -11.28
N ILE A 179 -11.57 -16.90 -12.55
CA ILE A 179 -12.03 -17.72 -13.67
C ILE A 179 -11.38 -19.12 -13.65
N ASN A 180 -10.21 -19.26 -13.03
CA ASN A 180 -9.52 -20.53 -12.91
C ASN A 180 -10.12 -21.43 -11.82
N TYR A 181 -10.96 -20.87 -10.94
CA TYR A 181 -11.63 -21.64 -9.90
C TYR A 181 -12.87 -22.33 -10.49
N ARG A 182 -12.88 -23.66 -10.42
CA ARG A 182 -14.09 -24.46 -10.67
C ARG A 182 -14.82 -24.60 -9.36
N PHE A 183 -15.94 -23.90 -9.21
CA PHE A 183 -16.92 -24.24 -8.19
C PHE A 183 -17.66 -25.50 -8.68
N PHE A 184 -17.52 -26.60 -7.95
CA PHE A 184 -18.25 -27.84 -8.20
C PHE A 184 -19.76 -27.64 -7.94
#